data_AF-A0A7C8HWB0-F1
#
_entry.id   AF-A0A7C8HWB0-F1
#
_cell.length_a   1.000
_cell.length_b   1.000
_cell.length_c   1.000
_cell.angle_alpha   90.00
_cell.angle_beta   90.00
_cell.angle_gamma   90.00
#
_symmetry.space_group_name_H-M   'P 1'
#
loop_
_entity.id
_entity.type
_entity.pdbx_description
1 polymer ?
#
loop_
_entity_poly.entity_id
_entity_poly.type
_entity_poly.pdbx_seq_one_letter_code
_entity_poly.pdbx_strand_id
1 'polypeptide(L)' 'MAEKLTADWTLELNVNCPHCNEEVDLLTECDFWEDRPNDFSILFLKDQEVYCPECGEKFTCDFDH' A
#
# COMPACT_ATOMS: atom_id res chain seq x y z
N MET A 1 36.08 10.86 14.02
CA MET A 1 35.32 9.88 13.21
C MET A 1 33.88 10.39 13.22
N ALA A 2 33.29 10.66 12.06
CA ALA A 2 31.89 11.11 12.03
C ALA A 2 31.00 9.92 12.43
N GLU A 3 30.21 10.09 13.48
CA GLU A 3 29.18 9.11 13.86
C GLU A 3 28.18 9.01 12.71
N LYS A 4 27.96 7.80 12.19
CA LYS A 4 26.95 7.56 11.16
C LYS A 4 25.57 7.71 11.81
N LEU A 5 24.85 8.76 11.44
CA LEU A 5 23.45 8.91 11.75
C LEU A 5 22.64 8.00 10.80
N THR A 6 21.78 7.17 11.39
CA THR A 6 20.81 6.37 10.64
C THR A 6 19.44 7.03 10.80
N ALA A 7 18.69 7.10 9.70
CA ALA A 7 17.31 7.56 9.70
C ALA A 7 16.43 6.38 9.32
N ASP A 8 15.45 6.07 10.16
CA ASP A 8 14.44 5.04 9.93
C ASP A 8 13.16 5.71 9.43
N TRP A 9 12.53 5.12 8.42
CA TRP A 9 11.22 5.53 7.91
C TRP A 9 10.38 4.30 7.60
N THR A 10 9.07 4.46 7.75
CA THR A 10 8.07 3.45 7.44
C THR A 10 7.02 4.09 6.54
N LEU A 11 6.54 3.34 5.55
CA LEU A 11 5.43 3.73 4.68
C LEU A 11 4.43 2.58 4.68
N GLU A 12 3.16 2.90 4.90
CA GLU A 12 2.06 1.93 5.06
C GLU A 12 0.85 2.45 4.27
N LEU A 13 0.10 1.56 3.62
CA LEU A 13 -1.15 1.87 2.93
C LEU A 13 -2.26 0.96 3.46
N ASN A 14 -2.83 1.38 4.59
CA ASN A 14 -3.78 0.58 5.33
C ASN A 14 -5.20 0.72 4.77
N VAL A 15 -5.88 -0.41 4.58
CA VAL A 15 -7.30 -0.46 4.23
C VAL A 15 -7.99 -1.59 4.99
N ASN A 16 -9.26 -1.39 5.33
CA ASN A 16 -10.10 -2.46 5.84
C ASN A 16 -10.65 -3.28 4.67
N CYS A 17 -10.29 -4.56 4.60
CA CYS A 17 -10.79 -5.43 3.55
C CYS A 17 -12.32 -5.64 3.71
N PRO A 18 -13.14 -5.39 2.68
CA PRO A 18 -14.60 -5.57 2.79
C PRO A 18 -15.04 -7.04 2.88
N HIS A 19 -14.14 -8.01 2.63
CA HIS A 19 -14.45 -9.44 2.63
C HIS A 19 -14.12 -10.12 3.96
N CYS A 20 -12.90 -9.93 4.49
CA CYS A 20 -12.49 -10.52 5.76
C CYS A 20 -12.58 -9.56 6.95
N ASN A 21 -12.79 -8.26 6.71
CA ASN A 21 -12.86 -7.21 7.73
C ASN A 21 -11.56 -7.03 8.54
N GLU A 22 -10.43 -7.50 8.00
CA GLU A 22 -9.10 -7.27 8.55
C GLU A 22 -8.51 -5.97 7.99
N GLU A 23 -7.72 -5.28 8.82
CA GLU A 23 -6.89 -4.15 8.40
C GLU A 23 -5.62 -4.70 7.74
N VAL A 24 -5.39 -4.32 6.49
CA VAL A 24 -4.27 -4.83 5.69
C VAL A 24 -3.46 -3.69 5.10
N ASP A 25 -2.14 -3.84 5.08
CA ASP A 25 -1.21 -2.93 4.41
C ASP A 25 -1.01 -3.38 2.95
N LEU A 26 -1.55 -2.61 2.01
CA LEU A 26 -1.46 -2.88 0.58
C LEU A 26 -0.04 -2.74 0.01
N LEU A 27 0.90 -2.11 0.72
CA LEU A 27 2.29 -1.97 0.25
C LEU A 27 3.13 -3.22 0.47
N THR A 28 2.66 -4.15 1.30
CA THR A 28 3.36 -5.41 1.59
C THR A 28 3.36 -6.37 0.40
N GLU A 29 2.41 -6.22 -0.52
CA GLU A 29 2.30 -7.06 -1.72
C GLU A 29 3.21 -6.55 -2.84
N CYS A 30 3.98 -7.47 -3.45
CA CYS A 30 4.89 -7.15 -4.57
C CYS A 30 4.14 -6.58 -5.78
N ASP A 31 2.96 -7.12 -6.11
CA ASP A 31 2.15 -6.69 -7.24
C ASP A 31 1.69 -5.22 -7.16
N PHE A 32 1.65 -4.62 -5.96
CA PHE A 32 1.27 -3.21 -5.83
C PHE A 32 2.21 -2.28 -6.61
N TRP A 33 3.49 -2.64 -6.72
CA TRP A 33 4.52 -1.78 -7.32
C TRP A 33 4.83 -2.09 -8.78
N GLU A 34 4.44 -3.26 -9.32
CA GLU A 34 4.92 -3.75 -10.62
C GLU A 34 4.42 -2.92 -11.83
N ASP A 35 3.22 -2.31 -11.73
CA ASP A 35 2.60 -1.56 -12.84
C ASP A 35 2.38 -0.07 -12.53
N ARG A 36 2.96 0.44 -11.43
CA ARG A 36 2.68 1.81 -10.97
C ARG A 36 3.83 2.77 -11.27
N PRO A 37 3.53 4.04 -11.62
CA PRO A 37 4.55 5.05 -11.76
C PRO A 37 5.33 5.17 -10.44
N ASN A 38 6.67 5.27 -10.51
CA ASN A 38 7.59 5.43 -9.37
C ASN A 38 7.44 6.78 -8.63
N ASP A 39 6.27 7.41 -8.71
CA ASP A 39 6.00 8.74 -8.19
C ASP A 39 4.82 8.71 -7.22
N PHE A 40 4.84 9.60 -6.23
CA PHE A 40 3.80 9.71 -5.18
C PHE A 40 2.41 10.07 -5.70
N SER A 41 2.29 10.37 -7.00
CA SER A 41 1.00 10.51 -7.69
C SER A 41 0.07 9.29 -7.53
N ILE A 42 0.60 8.12 -7.17
CA ILE A 42 -0.21 6.95 -6.80
C ILE A 42 -1.15 7.19 -5.61
N LEU A 43 -0.83 8.14 -4.72
CA LEU A 43 -1.58 8.44 -3.49
C LEU A 43 -2.94 9.12 -3.76
N PHE A 44 -3.23 9.49 -5.01
CA PHE A 44 -4.49 10.14 -5.40
C PHE A 44 -5.26 9.34 -6.45
N LEU A 45 -4.88 8.08 -6.68
CA LEU A 45 -5.54 7.23 -7.64
C LEU A 45 -6.87 6.73 -7.08
N LYS A 46 -7.91 6.86 -7.90
CA LYS A 46 -9.25 6.37 -7.60
C LYS A 46 -9.52 5.06 -8.32
N ASP A 47 -10.49 4.32 -7.82
CA ASP A 47 -10.98 3.07 -8.42
C ASP A 47 -9.85 2.04 -8.67
N GLN A 48 -8.89 1.93 -7.75
CA GLN A 48 -7.74 1.05 -7.92
C GLN A 48 -8.10 -0.38 -7.52
N GLU A 49 -7.93 -1.31 -8.44
CA GLU A 49 -8.07 -2.74 -8.16
C GLU A 49 -6.87 -3.22 -7.33
N VAL A 50 -7.14 -3.74 -6.14
CA VAL A 50 -6.15 -4.27 -5.21
C VAL A 50 -6.59 -5.64 -4.70
N TYR A 51 -5.62 -6.38 -4.18
CA TYR A 51 -5.84 -7.70 -3.58
C TYR A 51 -5.66 -7.60 -2.08
N CYS A 52 -6.52 -8.30 -1.33
CA CYS A 52 -6.29 -8.47 0.09
C CYS A 52 -5.20 -9.53 0.30
N PRO A 53 -4.09 -9.23 1.01
CA PRO A 53 -3.06 -10.22 1.29
C PRO A 53 -3.56 -11.36 2.20
N GLU A 54 -4.56 -11.10 3.05
CA GLU A 54 -5.07 -12.08 4.02
C GLU A 54 -6.07 -13.06 3.40
N CYS A 55 -7.00 -12.59 2.55
CA CYS A 55 -8.05 -13.43 1.98
C CYS A 55 -7.93 -13.69 0.47
N GLY A 56 -7.04 -12.97 -0.22
CA GLY A 56 -6.80 -13.11 -1.66
C GLY A 56 -7.92 -12.54 -2.56
N GLU A 57 -8.98 -11.98 -1.98
CA GLU A 57 -10.09 -11.38 -2.72
C GLU A 57 -9.68 -10.02 -3.30
N LYS A 58 -10.18 -9.74 -4.52
CA LYS A 58 -9.99 -8.45 -5.18
C LYS A 58 -11.06 -7.47 -4.74
N PHE A 59 -10.66 -6.23 -4.53
CA PHE A 59 -11.59 -5.13 -4.28
C PHE A 59 -11.06 -3.83 -4.85
N THR A 60 -11.96 -2.87 -5.01
CA THR A 60 -11.65 -1.54 -5.52
C THR A 60 -11.43 -0.60 -4.34
N CYS A 61 -10.33 0.14 -4.36
CA CYS A 61 -9.95 1.08 -3.31
C CYS A 61 -9.59 2.44 -3.93
N ASP A 62 -10.10 3.50 -3.32
CA ASP A 62 -9.65 4.86 -3.61
C ASP A 62 -8.49 5.21 -2.66
N PHE A 63 -7.37 5.66 -3.21
CA PHE A 63 -6.30 6.24 -2.40
C PHE A 63 -6.56 7.73 -2.23
N ASP A 64 -6.68 8.12 -0.97
CA ASP A 64 -6.87 9.51 -0.53
C ASP A 64 -5.87 9.77 0.61
N HIS A 65 -5.39 11.01 0.70
CA HIS A 65 -4.40 11.44 1.70
C HIS A 65 -5.06 12.10 2.90
#